data_AF-A0AAW6FCY6-F1
#
_entry.id   AF-A0AAW6FCY6-F1
#
_cell.length_a   1.000
_cell.length_b   1.000
_cell.length_c   1.000
_cell.angle_alpha   90.00
_cell.angle_beta   90.00
_cell.angle_gamma   90.00
#
_symmetry.space_group_name_H-M   'P 1'
#
loop_
_entity.id
_entity.type
_entity.pdbx_description
1 polymer ?
#
loop_
_entity_poly.entity_id
_entity_poly.type
_entity_poly.pdbx_seq_one_letter_code
_entity_poly.pdbx_strand_id
1 'polypeptide(L)'
;MTTRRNFLKQSLLAAGAASVPAGNLLAQEKMEEKRPKYNLPYKNTYLKEPFVTENEFRTARPETITPGTFEEAKQILPDPTWSGHEKEIEMYWKAWQIGIGNIKAPEPDSGFVCSYLDVAYNGNIFMWDSAFMMMFARFGTRFFPFQRTLDNFYAKQHPDGFICREIKADGADCFERYDPTSTGPNILPWSEIVYYKQFGDIDRLHKIFPALCAYYKWLKLNHTWRNGTYWTSGWGTGMDNMPRVEPKYNPIYSHGHMIWLDVCLQQYFTAGHLLEMGFYLERWQEIEEFEDEQKMLKKYINENLWDEKEHFLFDQYADGSLSSTKGIYAYWALLTDVLSKERMDAFVAELDNKETFNRLHRVPSLAANHPKYKDNGRYWQGGVWPGANYMVITGLLQQGYRKLAYEIARNHYDNVLKVYKNTGTFWEYYAPEHEEPGFMARPNFVGWGGLAPISGLIEQIFGIRSNVYEKKLTVDVNLTEAYGIDRYPFGLDGLVAIKVKARSSATQEPQVEITSDVPLELTVLWGDKQKTANVKPGTQTV
;
A
#
# COMPACT_ATOMS: atom_id res chain seq x y z
N MET A 1 19.33 68.88 21.36
CA MET A 1 19.19 70.36 21.45
C MET A 1 17.81 70.68 22.00
N THR A 2 17.81 71.45 23.09
CA THR A 2 16.70 72.02 23.89
C THR A 2 15.78 72.93 23.09
N THR A 3 14.48 73.02 23.38
CA THR A 3 13.79 74.08 24.18
C THR A 3 12.27 73.82 24.06
N ARG A 4 11.36 73.78 25.04
CA ARG A 4 10.97 74.56 26.25
C ARG A 4 10.41 75.98 26.02
N ARG A 5 9.06 76.03 26.00
CA ARG A 5 8.10 76.93 26.72
C ARG A 5 7.80 78.34 26.19
N ASN A 6 6.49 78.63 26.05
CA ASN A 6 5.68 79.74 26.62
C ASN A 6 4.35 79.85 25.83
N PHE A 7 3.16 80.26 26.30
CA PHE A 7 2.59 80.69 27.57
C PHE A 7 1.04 80.81 27.37
N LEU A 8 0.31 81.01 28.48
CA LEU A 8 -1.05 81.58 28.66
C LEU A 8 -2.26 80.65 28.88
N LYS A 9 -2.96 81.02 29.97
CA LYS A 9 -4.14 80.46 30.63
C LYS A 9 -5.24 81.56 30.69
N GLN A 10 -6.46 81.09 30.97
CA GLN A 10 -7.68 81.76 31.50
C GLN A 10 -8.71 82.13 30.41
N SER A 11 -9.94 81.60 30.45
CA SER A 11 -10.98 81.99 31.43
C SER A 11 -12.14 80.97 31.59
N LEU A 12 -12.61 80.84 32.85
CA LEU A 12 -13.89 80.39 33.46
C LEU A 12 -14.96 79.62 32.63
N LEU A 13 -15.45 78.42 33.01
CA LEU A 13 -16.30 77.95 34.15
C LEU A 13 -17.77 78.43 34.18
N ALA A 14 -18.68 77.52 33.78
CA ALA A 14 -20.02 77.28 34.36
C ALA A 14 -20.49 75.88 33.85
N ALA A 15 -20.31 74.80 34.62
CA ALA A 15 -21.24 74.23 35.60
C ALA A 15 -22.58 73.75 34.99
N GLY A 16 -22.67 72.43 34.77
CA GLY A 16 -23.90 71.70 34.42
C GLY A 16 -23.61 70.21 34.37
N ALA A 17 -23.96 69.50 35.44
CA ALA A 17 -23.57 68.12 35.72
C ALA A 17 -24.23 67.09 34.79
N ALA A 18 -23.43 66.15 34.30
CA ALA A 18 -23.78 64.73 34.20
C ALA A 18 -22.48 63.89 34.11
N SER A 19 -22.31 63.04 35.12
CA SER A 19 -21.37 61.91 35.29
C SER A 19 -20.37 61.56 34.17
N VAL A 20 -19.09 61.58 34.58
CA VAL A 20 -17.85 61.03 34.00
C VAL A 20 -17.76 59.51 34.35
N PRO A 21 -16.82 58.67 33.87
CA PRO A 21 -16.29 58.36 32.52
C PRO A 21 -16.26 56.83 32.22
N ALA A 22 -15.77 56.49 31.03
CA ALA A 22 -14.85 55.38 30.71
C ALA A 22 -14.99 54.06 31.51
N GLY A 23 -15.62 53.07 30.89
CA GLY A 23 -15.44 51.67 31.23
C GLY A 23 -14.33 51.04 30.39
N ASN A 24 -13.10 51.03 30.93
CA ASN A 24 -12.15 49.95 30.68
C ASN A 24 -12.13 49.14 31.97
N LEU A 25 -12.96 48.11 32.05
CA LEU A 25 -12.98 47.13 33.14
C LEU A 25 -13.28 45.77 32.53
N LEU A 26 -12.23 44.95 32.51
CA LEU A 26 -12.21 43.50 32.62
C LEU A 26 -13.59 42.83 32.70
N ALA A 27 -14.01 42.22 31.60
CA ALA A 27 -14.89 41.07 31.64
C ALA A 27 -14.05 39.84 31.24
N GLN A 28 -13.38 39.24 32.24
CA GLN A 28 -13.27 37.79 32.27
C GLN A 28 -14.71 37.26 32.30
N GLU A 29 -15.27 37.01 31.12
CA GLU A 29 -16.43 36.13 31.02
C GLU A 29 -15.95 34.77 31.52
N LYS A 30 -16.37 34.43 32.74
CA LYS A 30 -16.58 33.03 33.12
C LYS A 30 -17.31 32.39 31.94
N MET A 31 -16.63 31.48 31.23
CA MET A 31 -17.30 30.51 30.39
C MET A 31 -18.21 29.70 31.31
N GLU A 32 -19.47 30.15 31.45
CA GLU A 32 -20.55 29.23 31.73
C GLU A 32 -20.48 28.17 30.64
N GLU A 33 -20.28 26.91 31.04
CA GLU A 33 -20.53 25.75 30.18
C GLU A 33 -21.95 25.90 29.62
N LYS A 34 -22.06 26.48 28.43
CA LYS A 34 -23.32 26.56 27.69
C LYS A 34 -23.72 25.13 27.40
N ARG A 35 -24.64 24.60 28.23
CA ARG A 35 -25.40 23.39 27.90
C ARG A 35 -25.89 23.54 26.45
N PRO A 36 -25.71 22.53 25.60
CA PRO A 36 -26.05 22.63 24.19
C PRO A 36 -27.52 23.02 24.04
N LYS A 37 -27.80 23.98 23.14
CA LYS A 37 -29.16 24.49 22.82
C LYS A 37 -30.14 23.37 22.48
N TYR A 38 -29.62 22.23 22.02
CA TYR A 38 -30.36 21.03 21.70
C TYR A 38 -29.63 19.81 22.28
N ASN A 39 -30.32 19.03 23.11
CA ASN A 39 -29.86 17.72 23.55
C ASN A 39 -30.60 16.66 22.72
N LEU A 40 -30.34 16.65 21.40
CA LEU A 40 -30.96 15.69 20.49
C LEU A 40 -30.20 14.37 20.57
N PRO A 41 -30.88 13.21 20.66
CA PRO A 41 -30.22 11.93 20.63
C PRO A 41 -29.51 11.74 19.29
N TYR A 42 -28.31 11.15 19.33
CA TYR A 42 -27.62 10.71 18.12
C TYR A 42 -28.53 9.78 17.31
N LYS A 43 -28.75 10.10 16.03
CA LYS A 43 -29.49 9.24 15.13
C LYS A 43 -28.54 8.18 14.59
N ASN A 44 -28.61 6.99 15.15
CA ASN A 44 -27.84 5.85 14.67
C ASN A 44 -28.39 5.40 13.30
N THR A 45 -27.57 5.58 12.25
CA THR A 45 -27.87 5.20 10.87
C THR A 45 -27.05 3.99 10.40
N TYR A 46 -26.54 3.16 11.32
CA TYR A 46 -25.87 1.91 10.97
C TYR A 46 -26.88 0.85 10.54
N LEU A 47 -26.68 0.29 9.34
CA LEU A 47 -27.30 -0.96 8.92
C LEU A 47 -26.33 -2.09 9.22
N LYS A 48 -26.61 -2.89 10.25
CA LYS A 48 -25.67 -3.89 10.74
C LYS A 48 -25.39 -4.96 9.68
N GLU A 49 -24.12 -5.24 9.44
CA GLU A 49 -23.66 -6.30 8.55
C GLU A 49 -23.36 -7.58 9.36
N PRO A 50 -23.98 -8.73 9.04
CA PRO A 50 -23.78 -9.99 9.76
C PRO A 50 -22.31 -10.38 9.97
N PHE A 51 -21.45 -10.25 8.96
CA PHE A 51 -20.03 -10.59 9.10
C PHE A 51 -19.31 -9.78 10.19
N VAL A 52 -19.74 -8.54 10.46
CA VAL A 52 -19.17 -7.70 11.52
C VAL A 52 -19.45 -8.27 12.91
N THR A 53 -20.47 -9.11 13.06
CA THR A 53 -20.77 -9.77 14.35
C THR A 53 -19.78 -10.88 14.69
N GLU A 54 -19.09 -11.43 13.70
CA GLU A 54 -18.02 -12.42 13.86
C GLU A 54 -16.62 -11.78 13.98
N ASN A 55 -16.50 -10.47 13.73
CA ASN A 55 -15.23 -9.76 13.84
C ASN A 55 -14.83 -9.60 15.32
N GLU A 56 -14.01 -10.53 15.80
CA GLU A 56 -13.52 -10.56 17.19
C GLU A 56 -12.62 -9.37 17.55
N PHE A 57 -11.94 -8.75 16.57
CA PHE A 57 -11.02 -7.62 16.79
C PHE A 57 -11.72 -6.42 17.44
N ARG A 58 -13.00 -6.19 17.12
CA ARG A 58 -13.79 -5.07 17.68
C ARG A 58 -14.00 -5.15 19.19
N THR A 59 -13.79 -6.33 19.76
CA THR A 59 -13.92 -6.60 21.21
C THR A 59 -12.63 -7.10 21.83
N ALA A 60 -11.56 -7.19 21.04
CA ALA A 60 -10.26 -7.66 21.51
C ALA A 60 -9.68 -6.66 22.52
N ARG A 61 -8.97 -7.19 23.52
CA ARG A 61 -8.26 -6.35 24.48
C ARG A 61 -6.95 -5.87 23.85
N PRO A 62 -6.56 -4.60 24.04
CA PRO A 62 -5.28 -4.12 23.58
C PRO A 62 -4.12 -4.94 24.16
N GLU A 63 -3.23 -5.38 23.29
CA GLU A 63 -1.99 -6.04 23.63
C GLU A 63 -0.81 -5.16 23.21
N THR A 64 0.05 -4.79 24.17
CA THR A 64 1.27 -4.04 23.86
C THR A 64 2.45 -5.00 23.77
N ILE A 65 3.02 -5.11 22.58
CA ILE A 65 4.25 -5.86 22.32
C ILE A 65 5.39 -4.86 22.21
N THR A 66 6.40 -5.02 23.07
CA THR A 66 7.64 -4.24 22.97
C THR A 66 8.59 -4.96 22.00
N PRO A 67 9.01 -4.32 20.90
CA PRO A 67 9.96 -4.94 19.98
C PRO A 67 11.34 -5.09 20.64
N GLY A 68 12.09 -6.10 20.21
CA GLY A 68 13.51 -6.21 20.55
C GLY A 68 14.34 -5.10 19.90
N THR A 69 15.65 -5.14 20.14
CA THR A 69 16.63 -4.26 19.51
C THR A 69 16.90 -4.65 18.06
N PHE A 70 17.47 -3.72 17.29
CA PHE A 70 17.90 -4.01 15.91
C PHE A 70 18.97 -5.11 15.86
N GLU A 71 19.89 -5.17 16.82
CA GLU A 71 20.93 -6.22 16.83
C GLU A 71 20.35 -7.62 17.10
N GLU A 72 19.33 -7.72 17.94
CA GLU A 72 18.56 -8.97 18.10
C GLU A 72 17.80 -9.30 16.82
N ALA A 73 17.22 -8.30 16.15
CA ALA A 73 16.54 -8.51 14.88
C ALA A 73 17.46 -9.10 13.81
N LYS A 74 18.72 -8.63 13.68
CA LYS A 74 19.69 -9.17 12.70
C LYS A 74 19.97 -10.67 12.88
N GLN A 75 19.81 -11.19 14.10
CA GLN A 75 20.00 -12.61 14.39
C GLN A 75 18.80 -13.47 13.98
N ILE A 76 17.62 -12.86 13.80
CA ILE A 76 16.35 -13.56 13.55
C ILE A 76 15.89 -13.36 12.09
N LEU A 77 16.05 -12.15 11.56
CA LEU A 77 15.60 -11.79 10.23
C LEU A 77 16.36 -12.56 9.14
N PRO A 78 15.77 -12.69 7.93
CA PRO A 78 16.47 -13.24 6.78
C PRO A 78 17.77 -12.48 6.50
N ASP A 79 18.81 -13.21 6.13
CA ASP A 79 20.18 -12.70 6.05
C ASP A 79 20.72 -12.87 4.62
N PRO A 80 20.51 -11.85 3.77
CA PRO A 80 20.93 -11.90 2.39
C PRO A 80 22.45 -11.71 2.27
N THR A 81 23.04 -12.44 1.32
CA THR A 81 24.43 -12.31 0.91
C THR A 81 24.50 -12.12 -0.59
N TRP A 82 25.36 -11.21 -1.06
CA TRP A 82 25.56 -10.96 -2.48
C TRP A 82 26.99 -10.48 -2.73
N SER A 83 27.78 -11.31 -3.41
CA SER A 83 29.22 -11.06 -3.60
C SER A 83 29.47 -9.80 -4.43
N GLY A 84 30.15 -8.79 -3.85
CA GLY A 84 30.48 -7.53 -4.53
C GLY A 84 29.36 -6.47 -4.50
N HIS A 85 28.32 -6.70 -3.70
CA HIS A 85 27.13 -5.84 -3.58
C HIS A 85 26.91 -5.42 -2.13
N GLU A 86 27.98 -5.01 -1.43
CA GLU A 86 27.93 -4.68 0.00
C GLU A 86 26.99 -3.50 0.28
N LYS A 87 26.83 -2.57 -0.67
CA LYS A 87 25.93 -1.42 -0.52
C LYS A 87 24.45 -1.79 -0.62
N GLU A 88 24.12 -2.81 -1.39
CA GLU A 88 22.79 -3.39 -1.48
C GLU A 88 22.42 -4.08 -0.16
N ILE A 89 23.36 -4.84 0.42
CA ILE A 89 23.18 -5.47 1.73
C ILE A 89 23.10 -4.42 2.86
N GLU A 90 23.90 -3.36 2.79
CA GLU A 90 23.79 -2.22 3.70
C GLU A 90 22.40 -1.57 3.62
N MET A 91 21.89 -1.33 2.40
CA MET A 91 20.56 -0.78 2.16
C MET A 91 19.46 -1.68 2.74
N TYR A 92 19.55 -3.00 2.54
CA TYR A 92 18.63 -3.98 3.14
C TYR A 92 18.55 -3.84 4.67
N TRP A 93 19.70 -3.86 5.34
CA TRP A 93 19.76 -3.76 6.79
C TRP A 93 19.32 -2.38 7.31
N LYS A 94 19.62 -1.31 6.55
CA LYS A 94 19.19 0.04 6.91
C LYS A 94 17.67 0.19 6.87
N ALA A 95 16.99 -0.46 5.92
CA ALA A 95 15.53 -0.48 5.85
C ALA A 95 14.93 -1.14 7.10
N TRP A 96 15.45 -2.29 7.52
CA TRP A 96 15.02 -2.93 8.77
C TRP A 96 15.30 -2.07 10.00
N GLN A 97 16.47 -1.43 10.08
CA GLN A 97 16.82 -0.57 11.21
C GLN A 97 15.81 0.56 11.39
N ILE A 98 15.47 1.27 10.31
CA ILE A 98 14.50 2.37 10.37
C ILE A 98 13.08 1.80 10.63
N GLY A 99 12.69 0.72 9.95
CA GLY A 99 11.37 0.10 10.13
C GLY A 99 11.11 -0.35 11.57
N ILE A 100 12.05 -1.06 12.19
CA ILE A 100 11.93 -1.49 13.60
C ILE A 100 11.85 -0.29 14.55
N GLY A 101 12.60 0.78 14.25
CA GLY A 101 12.53 2.04 15.01
C GLY A 101 11.17 2.74 14.95
N ASN A 102 10.31 2.37 14.00
CA ASN A 102 8.97 2.94 13.81
C ASN A 102 7.85 2.07 14.41
N ILE A 103 8.17 1.00 15.13
CA ILE A 103 7.15 0.20 15.83
C ILE A 103 6.61 1.03 17.00
N LYS A 104 5.28 1.14 17.09
CA LYS A 104 4.58 1.89 18.14
C LYS A 104 3.65 1.00 18.94
N ALA A 105 3.50 1.33 20.21
CA ALA A 105 2.42 0.82 21.05
C ALA A 105 1.13 1.62 20.75
N PRO A 106 -0.06 1.01 20.88
CA PRO A 106 -1.32 1.73 20.77
C PRO A 106 -1.44 2.77 21.89
N GLU A 107 -1.99 3.96 21.58
CA GLU A 107 -2.32 4.94 22.60
C GLU A 107 -3.43 4.40 23.53
N PRO A 108 -3.42 4.72 24.83
CA PRO A 108 -4.50 4.36 25.74
C PRO A 108 -5.86 4.81 25.19
N ASP A 109 -6.87 3.96 25.32
CA ASP A 109 -8.26 4.21 24.91
C ASP A 109 -8.50 4.49 23.41
N SER A 110 -7.48 4.36 22.55
CA SER A 110 -7.64 4.51 21.09
C SER A 110 -8.58 3.46 20.47
N GLY A 111 -8.71 2.31 21.12
CA GLY A 111 -9.38 1.15 20.54
C GLY A 111 -8.53 0.40 19.50
N PHE A 112 -7.25 0.77 19.35
CA PHE A 112 -6.27 -0.10 18.72
C PHE A 112 -5.96 -1.29 19.63
N VAL A 113 -5.77 -2.46 19.02
CA VAL A 113 -5.72 -3.75 19.74
C VAL A 113 -4.31 -4.32 19.80
N CYS A 114 -3.34 -3.75 19.07
CA CYS A 114 -1.97 -4.23 19.06
C CYS A 114 -0.94 -3.15 18.76
N SER A 115 0.31 -3.39 19.18
CA SER A 115 1.47 -2.67 18.65
C SER A 115 1.58 -2.85 17.14
N TYR A 116 1.99 -1.80 16.44
CA TYR A 116 1.94 -1.75 14.97
C TYR A 116 3.18 -1.06 14.39
N LEU A 117 3.45 -1.34 13.11
CA LEU A 117 4.47 -0.64 12.35
C LEU A 117 3.90 0.68 11.83
N ASP A 118 4.44 1.81 12.28
CA ASP A 118 3.99 3.15 11.88
C ASP A 118 4.45 3.51 10.47
N VAL A 119 3.59 4.17 9.70
CA VAL A 119 3.89 4.66 8.34
C VAL A 119 4.99 5.76 8.37
N ALA A 120 5.22 6.39 9.52
CA ALA A 120 6.14 7.52 9.73
C ALA A 120 5.77 8.78 8.93
N TYR A 121 4.46 9.07 8.84
CA TYR A 121 3.92 10.20 8.08
C TYR A 121 3.45 11.36 8.98
N ASN A 122 2.30 11.21 9.65
CA ASN A 122 1.68 12.25 10.49
C ASN A 122 1.22 11.74 11.87
N GLY A 123 1.54 10.48 12.21
CA GLY A 123 1.10 9.81 13.44
C GLY A 123 -0.16 8.95 13.29
N ASN A 124 -0.88 9.08 12.17
CA ASN A 124 -2.05 8.27 11.86
C ASN A 124 -1.64 6.95 11.21
N ILE A 125 -2.52 5.95 11.27
CA ILE A 125 -2.40 4.73 10.47
C ILE A 125 -3.16 4.91 9.15
N PHE A 126 -2.58 4.43 8.05
CA PHE A 126 -3.16 4.50 6.71
C PHE A 126 -3.34 3.09 6.14
N MET A 127 -4.55 2.79 5.65
CA MET A 127 -4.95 1.43 5.27
C MET A 127 -4.08 0.85 4.16
N TRP A 128 -3.96 1.56 3.05
CA TRP A 128 -3.20 1.08 1.88
C TRP A 128 -1.70 1.03 2.16
N ASP A 129 -1.14 2.05 2.83
CA ASP A 129 0.27 2.07 3.22
C ASP A 129 0.60 0.87 4.10
N SER A 130 -0.24 0.60 5.10
CA SER A 130 -0.07 -0.54 6.01
C SER A 130 -0.14 -1.86 5.27
N ALA A 131 -1.09 -2.02 4.33
CA ALA A 131 -1.19 -3.23 3.53
C ALA A 131 0.06 -3.49 2.67
N PHE A 132 0.64 -2.45 2.06
CA PHE A 132 1.90 -2.55 1.32
C PHE A 132 3.11 -2.77 2.23
N MET A 133 3.15 -2.14 3.41
CA MET A 133 4.19 -2.35 4.41
C MET A 133 4.26 -3.81 4.82
N MET A 134 3.10 -4.43 5.03
CA MET A 134 3.01 -5.82 5.44
C MET A 134 3.58 -6.78 4.38
N MET A 135 3.61 -6.39 3.10
CA MET A 135 4.26 -7.21 2.08
C MET A 135 5.74 -7.46 2.41
N PHE A 136 6.54 -6.47 2.77
CA PHE A 136 7.93 -6.76 3.17
C PHE A 136 8.06 -7.13 4.65
N ALA A 137 7.25 -6.53 5.52
CA ALA A 137 7.38 -6.71 6.96
C ALA A 137 7.06 -8.15 7.39
N ARG A 138 6.25 -8.88 6.62
CA ARG A 138 5.97 -10.30 6.83
C ARG A 138 7.22 -11.16 6.96
N PHE A 139 8.33 -10.83 6.28
CA PHE A 139 9.59 -11.56 6.40
C PHE A 139 10.20 -11.47 7.81
N GLY A 140 9.79 -10.49 8.60
CA GLY A 140 10.19 -10.30 9.98
C GLY A 140 9.22 -10.85 11.03
N THR A 141 8.21 -11.63 10.64
CA THR A 141 7.16 -12.15 11.54
C THR A 141 7.71 -12.87 12.78
N ARG A 142 8.85 -13.57 12.64
CA ARG A 142 9.52 -14.27 13.76
C ARG A 142 10.15 -13.34 14.80
N PHE A 143 10.43 -12.09 14.42
CA PHE A 143 10.96 -11.07 15.33
C PHE A 143 9.84 -10.25 15.97
N PHE A 144 8.87 -9.83 15.17
CA PHE A 144 7.70 -9.06 15.61
C PHE A 144 6.50 -9.44 14.74
N PRO A 145 5.28 -9.56 15.28
CA PRO A 145 4.11 -9.98 14.52
C PRO A 145 3.56 -8.84 13.66
N PHE A 146 4.35 -8.40 12.67
CA PHE A 146 4.10 -7.21 11.87
C PHE A 146 2.69 -7.20 11.27
N GLN A 147 2.23 -8.34 10.74
CA GLN A 147 0.93 -8.50 10.10
C GLN A 147 -0.23 -8.00 10.98
N ARG A 148 -0.09 -8.06 12.31
CA ARG A 148 -1.08 -7.54 13.26
C ARG A 148 -1.31 -6.03 13.15
N THR A 149 -0.44 -5.27 12.49
CA THR A 149 -0.68 -3.87 12.12
C THR A 149 -2.08 -3.68 11.49
N LEU A 150 -2.55 -4.66 10.70
CA LEU A 150 -3.87 -4.62 10.06
C LEU A 150 -5.02 -4.88 11.04
N ASP A 151 -4.77 -5.56 12.16
CA ASP A 151 -5.76 -5.84 13.21
C ASP A 151 -6.34 -4.55 13.79
N ASN A 152 -5.55 -3.46 13.82
CA ASN A 152 -6.02 -2.15 14.26
C ASN A 152 -7.09 -1.56 13.31
N PHE A 153 -7.06 -1.85 12.01
CA PHE A 153 -8.15 -1.47 11.10
C PHE A 153 -9.39 -2.34 11.33
N TYR A 154 -9.21 -3.64 11.54
CA TYR A 154 -10.32 -4.57 11.80
C TYR A 154 -11.03 -4.25 13.13
N ALA A 155 -10.27 -3.86 14.16
CA ALA A 155 -10.81 -3.44 15.46
C ALA A 155 -11.64 -2.15 15.36
N LYS A 156 -11.30 -1.27 14.42
CA LYS A 156 -12.00 -0.01 14.17
C LYS A 156 -13.09 -0.13 13.12
N GLN A 157 -13.40 -1.35 12.64
CA GLN A 157 -14.52 -1.56 11.73
C GLN A 157 -15.85 -1.15 12.36
N HIS A 158 -16.65 -0.44 11.58
CA HIS A 158 -17.96 0.03 11.96
C HIS A 158 -19.02 -1.08 11.87
N PRO A 159 -20.15 -0.99 12.58
CA PRO A 159 -21.20 -2.02 12.58
C PRO A 159 -21.75 -2.42 11.20
N ASP A 160 -21.62 -1.59 10.18
CA ASP A 160 -22.06 -1.84 8.80
C ASP A 160 -20.95 -2.27 7.85
N GLY A 161 -19.73 -2.46 8.36
CA GLY A 161 -18.58 -2.95 7.60
C GLY A 161 -17.59 -1.87 7.17
N PHE A 162 -17.92 -0.58 7.30
CA PHE A 162 -17.00 0.51 6.95
C PHE A 162 -15.70 0.45 7.77
N ILE A 163 -14.59 0.74 7.11
CA ILE A 163 -13.29 0.97 7.72
C ILE A 163 -12.72 2.25 7.12
N CYS A 164 -12.40 3.22 7.96
CA CYS A 164 -11.81 4.49 7.52
C CYS A 164 -10.41 4.27 6.95
N ARG A 165 -10.09 4.97 5.85
CA ARG A 165 -8.77 4.88 5.19
C ARG A 165 -7.62 5.36 6.06
N GLU A 166 -7.90 6.30 6.95
CA GLU A 166 -6.94 6.98 7.80
C GLU A 166 -7.55 7.13 9.19
N ILE A 167 -6.89 6.58 10.19
CA ILE A 167 -7.34 6.58 11.58
C ILE A 167 -6.26 7.26 12.41
N LYS A 168 -6.67 8.23 13.22
CA LYS A 168 -5.79 9.00 14.08
C LYS A 168 -5.15 8.12 15.16
N ALA A 169 -4.05 8.59 15.74
CA ALA A 169 -3.37 7.89 16.83
C ALA A 169 -4.29 7.62 18.04
N ASP A 170 -5.23 8.53 18.31
CA ASP A 170 -6.28 8.40 19.32
C ASP A 170 -7.45 7.48 18.90
N GLY A 171 -7.35 6.85 17.72
CA GLY A 171 -8.33 5.94 17.16
C GLY A 171 -9.59 6.60 16.59
N ALA A 172 -9.66 7.92 16.50
CA ALA A 172 -10.77 8.57 15.80
C ALA A 172 -10.56 8.52 14.27
N ASP A 173 -11.65 8.33 13.53
CA ASP A 173 -11.62 8.42 12.08
C ASP A 173 -11.22 9.84 11.62
N CYS A 174 -10.44 9.91 10.53
CA CYS A 174 -10.19 11.18 9.86
C CYS A 174 -11.34 11.62 8.95
N PHE A 175 -12.18 10.68 8.52
CA PHE A 175 -13.24 10.90 7.52
C PHE A 175 -14.55 10.29 7.98
N GLU A 176 -15.66 10.90 7.58
CA GLU A 176 -16.97 10.35 7.87
C GLU A 176 -17.29 9.23 6.89
N ARG A 177 -18.03 8.23 7.37
CA ARG A 177 -18.36 6.99 6.65
C ARG A 177 -18.81 7.16 5.20
N TYR A 178 -19.54 8.22 4.86
CA TYR A 178 -20.09 8.41 3.51
C TYR A 178 -19.40 9.48 2.68
N ASP A 179 -18.26 10.00 3.15
CA ASP A 179 -17.50 10.94 2.35
C ASP A 179 -16.91 10.21 1.13
N PRO A 180 -16.93 10.80 -0.08
CA PRO A 180 -16.30 10.18 -1.27
C PRO A 180 -14.79 9.90 -1.15
N THR A 181 -14.17 10.46 -0.11
CA THR A 181 -12.74 10.36 0.19
C THR A 181 -12.45 9.49 1.41
N SER A 182 -13.47 8.89 2.04
CA SER A 182 -13.36 8.19 3.33
C SER A 182 -12.71 6.80 3.24
N THR A 183 -12.67 6.24 2.05
CA THR A 183 -12.14 4.89 1.79
C THR A 183 -10.75 4.95 1.18
N GLY A 184 -9.97 3.92 1.46
CA GLY A 184 -8.71 3.67 0.79
C GLY A 184 -8.92 2.53 -0.21
N PRO A 185 -7.98 2.32 -1.12
CA PRO A 185 -8.12 1.22 -2.04
C PRO A 185 -7.97 -0.10 -1.28
N ASN A 186 -8.95 -1.00 -1.46
CA ASN A 186 -9.12 -2.18 -0.62
C ASN A 186 -8.16 -3.29 -1.01
N ILE A 187 -6.93 -3.23 -0.51
CA ILE A 187 -5.89 -4.23 -0.76
C ILE A 187 -5.55 -5.06 0.48
N LEU A 188 -6.34 -4.94 1.54
CA LEU A 188 -6.17 -5.73 2.78
C LEU A 188 -6.22 -7.23 2.48
N PRO A 189 -7.16 -7.76 1.68
CA PRO A 189 -7.18 -9.19 1.37
C PRO A 189 -5.96 -9.66 0.58
N TRP A 190 -5.37 -8.80 -0.26
CA TRP A 190 -4.13 -9.11 -0.96
C TRP A 190 -2.94 -9.24 0.00
N SER A 191 -2.82 -8.33 0.96
CA SER A 191 -1.79 -8.41 2.00
C SER A 191 -1.91 -9.70 2.81
N GLU A 192 -3.13 -10.05 3.21
CA GLU A 192 -3.41 -11.20 4.06
C GLU A 192 -3.23 -12.53 3.34
N ILE A 193 -3.61 -12.65 2.08
CA ILE A 193 -3.40 -13.89 1.31
C ILE A 193 -1.92 -14.12 1.01
N VAL A 194 -1.14 -13.05 0.81
CA VAL A 194 0.32 -13.14 0.63
C VAL A 194 0.97 -13.62 1.92
N TYR A 195 0.54 -13.11 3.08
CA TYR A 195 0.96 -13.63 4.39
C TYR A 195 0.58 -15.11 4.56
N TYR A 196 -0.68 -15.47 4.28
CA TYR A 196 -1.15 -16.86 4.39
C TYR A 196 -0.35 -17.81 3.49
N LYS A 197 -0.07 -17.44 2.24
CA LYS A 197 0.77 -18.25 1.34
C LYS A 197 2.20 -18.42 1.86
N GLN A 198 2.73 -17.45 2.59
CA GLN A 198 4.08 -17.50 3.17
C GLN A 198 4.16 -18.31 4.47
N PHE A 199 3.08 -18.35 5.27
CA PHE A 199 3.12 -18.89 6.63
C PHE A 199 2.17 -20.07 6.89
N GLY A 200 1.13 -20.25 6.08
CA GLY A 200 0.10 -21.28 6.27
C GLY A 200 -0.76 -21.06 7.51
N ASP A 201 -0.84 -19.83 8.02
CA ASP A 201 -1.56 -19.46 9.23
C ASP A 201 -3.08 -19.43 9.01
N ILE A 202 -3.69 -20.61 9.06
CA ILE A 202 -5.13 -20.79 8.84
C ILE A 202 -5.98 -20.14 9.94
N ASP A 203 -5.47 -20.09 11.18
CA ASP A 203 -6.15 -19.46 12.30
C ASP A 203 -6.30 -17.96 12.08
N ARG A 204 -5.25 -17.29 11.58
CA ARG A 204 -5.36 -15.89 11.15
C ARG A 204 -6.40 -15.73 10.06
N LEU A 205 -6.41 -16.62 9.06
CA LEU A 205 -7.36 -16.55 7.95
C LEU A 205 -8.82 -16.63 8.43
N HIS A 206 -9.13 -17.54 9.37
CA HIS A 206 -10.45 -17.62 10.01
C HIS A 206 -10.86 -16.31 10.71
N LYS A 207 -9.93 -15.68 11.44
CA LYS A 207 -10.20 -14.46 12.22
C LYS A 207 -10.49 -13.24 11.36
N ILE A 208 -9.71 -13.06 10.29
CA ILE A 208 -9.81 -11.85 9.45
C ILE A 208 -10.94 -11.94 8.42
N PHE A 209 -11.32 -13.15 7.99
CA PHE A 209 -12.25 -13.34 6.86
C PHE A 209 -13.56 -12.55 7.01
N PRO A 210 -14.26 -12.57 8.16
CA PRO A 210 -15.48 -11.79 8.33
C PRO A 210 -15.25 -10.28 8.20
N ALA A 211 -14.17 -9.74 8.77
CA ALA A 211 -13.87 -8.32 8.70
C ALA A 211 -13.63 -7.87 7.25
N LEU A 212 -12.91 -8.67 6.47
CA LEU A 212 -12.62 -8.39 5.07
C LEU A 212 -13.87 -8.48 4.18
N CYS A 213 -14.70 -9.51 4.37
CA CYS A 213 -15.98 -9.65 3.65
C CYS A 213 -16.95 -8.49 3.96
N ALA A 214 -17.04 -8.06 5.21
CA ALA A 214 -17.87 -6.93 5.60
C ALA A 214 -17.42 -5.62 4.94
N TYR A 215 -16.12 -5.35 4.89
CA TYR A 215 -15.61 -4.12 4.24
C TYR A 215 -15.80 -4.16 2.72
N TYR A 216 -15.61 -5.32 2.08
CA TYR A 216 -15.94 -5.53 0.68
C TYR A 216 -17.43 -5.21 0.40
N LYS A 217 -18.35 -5.79 1.18
CA LYS A 217 -19.80 -5.55 1.04
C LYS A 217 -20.16 -4.09 1.26
N TRP A 218 -19.50 -3.41 2.19
CA TRP A 218 -19.72 -1.99 2.44
C TRP A 218 -19.33 -1.14 1.21
N LEU A 219 -18.18 -1.41 0.58
CA LEU A 219 -17.76 -0.70 -0.63
C LEU A 219 -18.73 -0.96 -1.78
N LYS A 220 -19.15 -2.21 -1.99
CA LYS A 220 -20.16 -2.57 -3.01
C LYS A 220 -21.46 -1.81 -2.85
N LEU A 221 -21.93 -1.63 -1.62
CA LEU A 221 -23.17 -0.92 -1.35
C LEU A 221 -23.04 0.60 -1.56
N ASN A 222 -21.91 1.19 -1.14
CA ASN A 222 -21.80 2.63 -0.98
C ASN A 222 -20.98 3.33 -2.07
N HIS A 223 -20.19 2.60 -2.86
CA HIS A 223 -19.27 3.14 -3.88
C HIS A 223 -19.55 2.62 -5.30
N THR A 224 -20.78 2.17 -5.57
CA THR A 224 -21.21 1.69 -6.90
C THR A 224 -22.19 2.62 -7.59
N TRP A 225 -22.22 2.51 -8.92
CA TRP A 225 -23.26 3.05 -9.79
C TRP A 225 -24.38 2.02 -10.00
N ARG A 226 -25.50 2.46 -10.58
CA ARG A 226 -26.65 1.58 -10.88
C ARG A 226 -26.32 0.40 -11.79
N ASN A 227 -25.27 0.50 -12.60
CA ASN A 227 -24.79 -0.58 -13.48
C ASN A 227 -23.82 -1.54 -12.77
N GLY A 228 -23.54 -1.34 -11.47
CA GLY A 228 -22.62 -2.16 -10.67
C GLY A 228 -21.15 -1.76 -10.75
N THR A 229 -20.78 -0.80 -11.60
CA THR A 229 -19.39 -0.29 -11.67
C THR A 229 -19.09 0.67 -10.53
N TYR A 230 -17.80 0.93 -10.27
CA TYR A 230 -17.37 1.65 -9.08
C TYR A 230 -16.93 3.09 -9.37
N TRP A 231 -17.08 3.93 -8.35
CA TRP A 231 -16.54 5.27 -8.30
C TRP A 231 -15.74 5.51 -7.02
N THR A 232 -14.83 6.47 -7.09
CA THR A 232 -13.97 6.88 -5.97
C THR A 232 -13.48 8.31 -6.22
N SER A 233 -12.44 8.77 -5.55
CA SER A 233 -11.84 10.10 -5.69
C SER A 233 -10.30 10.02 -5.72
N GLY A 234 -9.62 11.15 -5.96
CA GLY A 234 -8.16 11.21 -5.87
C GLY A 234 -7.64 10.67 -4.53
N TRP A 235 -8.19 11.13 -3.41
CA TRP A 235 -7.87 10.56 -2.08
C TRP A 235 -8.37 9.15 -1.86
N GLY A 236 -9.54 8.81 -2.40
CA GLY A 236 -10.09 7.46 -2.32
C GLY A 236 -9.18 6.41 -2.97
N THR A 237 -8.48 6.78 -4.04
CA THR A 237 -7.49 5.93 -4.72
C THR A 237 -6.10 5.98 -4.10
N GLY A 238 -5.83 6.94 -3.23
CA GLY A 238 -4.47 7.28 -2.79
C GLY A 238 -3.61 7.95 -3.87
N MET A 239 -4.20 8.34 -5.01
CA MET A 239 -3.52 8.96 -6.16
C MET A 239 -3.89 10.45 -6.31
N ASP A 240 -3.71 11.20 -5.23
CA ASP A 240 -4.30 12.51 -4.93
C ASP A 240 -4.37 13.52 -6.07
N ASN A 241 -3.22 13.81 -6.70
CA ASN A 241 -3.09 14.89 -7.67
C ASN A 241 -2.95 14.39 -9.12
N MET A 242 -3.23 13.10 -9.36
CA MET A 242 -3.24 12.56 -10.70
C MET A 242 -4.37 13.20 -11.52
N PRO A 243 -4.10 13.66 -12.75
CA PRO A 243 -5.06 14.45 -13.53
C PRO A 243 -6.11 13.57 -14.24
N ARG A 244 -6.94 12.86 -13.47
CA ARG A 244 -7.93 11.91 -14.00
C ARG A 244 -9.28 12.55 -14.31
N VAL A 245 -9.73 13.47 -13.45
CA VAL A 245 -11.05 14.12 -13.60
C VAL A 245 -11.02 15.30 -14.59
N GLU A 246 -12.17 15.60 -15.18
CA GLU A 246 -12.35 16.81 -16.00
C GLU A 246 -11.99 18.10 -15.23
N PRO A 247 -11.50 19.16 -15.89
CA PRO A 247 -11.03 20.40 -15.24
C PRO A 247 -12.05 21.12 -14.34
N LYS A 248 -13.34 20.87 -14.51
CA LYS A 248 -14.42 21.44 -13.70
C LYS A 248 -14.54 20.82 -12.30
N TYR A 249 -13.93 19.66 -12.09
CA TYR A 249 -13.95 18.94 -10.82
C TYR A 249 -12.65 19.12 -10.03
N ASN A 250 -12.72 18.93 -8.72
CA ASN A 250 -11.53 18.90 -7.89
C ASN A 250 -10.85 17.52 -8.03
N PRO A 251 -9.57 17.44 -8.45
CA PRO A 251 -8.90 16.16 -8.70
C PRO A 251 -8.71 15.30 -7.44
N ILE A 252 -8.70 15.93 -6.27
CA ILE A 252 -8.45 15.26 -5.00
C ILE A 252 -9.76 14.70 -4.43
N TYR A 253 -10.83 15.50 -4.43
CA TYR A 253 -12.04 15.22 -3.65
C TYR A 253 -13.25 14.76 -4.46
N SER A 254 -13.30 15.08 -5.75
CA SER A 254 -14.46 14.79 -6.58
C SER A 254 -14.36 13.42 -7.24
N HIS A 255 -15.47 12.69 -7.29
CA HIS A 255 -15.57 11.46 -8.08
C HIS A 255 -15.93 11.71 -9.56
N GLY A 256 -16.28 12.96 -9.91
CA GLY A 256 -16.53 13.40 -11.28
C GLY A 256 -17.74 12.76 -11.99
N HIS A 257 -18.57 12.00 -11.26
CA HIS A 257 -19.56 11.07 -11.82
C HIS A 257 -18.95 10.05 -12.82
N MET A 258 -17.66 9.74 -12.65
CA MET A 258 -16.90 8.86 -13.52
C MET A 258 -17.00 7.40 -13.05
N ILE A 259 -16.72 6.48 -13.96
CA ILE A 259 -16.34 5.11 -13.63
C ILE A 259 -14.83 5.08 -13.50
N TRP A 260 -14.35 4.72 -12.32
CA TRP A 260 -12.93 4.68 -12.00
C TRP A 260 -12.42 3.26 -12.20
N LEU A 261 -11.47 3.09 -13.12
CA LEU A 261 -10.99 1.79 -13.57
C LEU A 261 -10.30 0.99 -12.45
N ASP A 262 -9.44 1.64 -11.68
CA ASP A 262 -8.64 1.01 -10.63
C ASP A 262 -9.49 0.44 -9.50
N VAL A 263 -10.50 1.16 -9.01
CA VAL A 263 -11.40 0.62 -7.99
C VAL A 263 -12.25 -0.54 -8.53
N CYS A 264 -12.67 -0.50 -9.81
CA CYS A 264 -13.30 -1.66 -10.46
C CYS A 264 -12.36 -2.88 -10.48
N LEU A 265 -11.10 -2.67 -10.89
CA LEU A 265 -10.08 -3.74 -10.94
C LEU A 265 -9.73 -4.26 -9.54
N GLN A 266 -9.61 -3.39 -8.55
CA GLN A 266 -9.30 -3.77 -7.17
C GLN A 266 -10.45 -4.53 -6.52
N GLN A 267 -11.71 -4.17 -6.80
CA GLN A 267 -12.87 -4.95 -6.34
C GLN A 267 -12.90 -6.32 -6.99
N TYR A 268 -12.69 -6.39 -8.31
CA TYR A 268 -12.54 -7.66 -9.03
C TYR A 268 -11.44 -8.54 -8.42
N PHE A 269 -10.26 -7.97 -8.21
CA PHE A 269 -9.09 -8.65 -7.66
C PHE A 269 -9.35 -9.14 -6.22
N THR A 270 -9.94 -8.28 -5.40
CA THR A 270 -10.24 -8.58 -4.00
C THR A 270 -11.30 -9.65 -3.85
N ALA A 271 -12.34 -9.62 -4.68
CA ALA A 271 -13.34 -10.68 -4.75
C ALA A 271 -12.69 -12.05 -4.96
N GLY A 272 -11.71 -12.14 -5.88
CA GLY A 272 -10.98 -13.36 -6.17
C GLY A 272 -10.21 -13.90 -4.95
N HIS A 273 -9.54 -13.00 -4.21
CA HIS A 273 -8.87 -13.40 -2.98
C HIS A 273 -9.84 -13.81 -1.87
N LEU A 274 -10.97 -13.11 -1.71
CA LEU A 274 -11.97 -13.50 -0.71
C LEU A 274 -12.60 -14.85 -1.06
N LEU A 275 -12.87 -15.13 -2.34
CA LEU A 275 -13.32 -16.45 -2.79
C LEU A 275 -12.26 -17.52 -2.52
N GLU A 276 -10.99 -17.25 -2.83
CA GLU A 276 -9.85 -18.14 -2.51
C GLU A 276 -9.77 -18.44 -1.01
N MET A 277 -9.88 -17.42 -0.15
CA MET A 277 -9.97 -17.60 1.30
C MET A 277 -11.20 -18.42 1.69
N GLY A 278 -12.36 -18.13 1.12
CA GLY A 278 -13.59 -18.88 1.35
C GLY A 278 -13.45 -20.36 0.98
N PHE A 279 -12.69 -20.70 -0.06
CA PHE A 279 -12.38 -22.10 -0.38
C PHE A 279 -11.48 -22.76 0.68
N TYR A 280 -10.44 -22.07 1.15
CA TYR A 280 -9.58 -22.61 2.21
C TYR A 280 -10.32 -22.80 3.55
N LEU A 281 -11.31 -21.96 3.83
CA LEU A 281 -12.08 -21.98 5.06
C LEU A 281 -13.39 -22.79 4.96
N GLU A 282 -13.71 -23.32 3.77
CA GLU A 282 -15.01 -23.95 3.47
C GLU A 282 -16.24 -23.03 3.68
N ARG A 283 -16.06 -21.72 3.46
CA ARG A 283 -17.07 -20.65 3.63
C ARG A 283 -17.42 -19.90 2.34
N TRP A 284 -16.97 -20.37 1.17
CA TRP A 284 -17.15 -19.66 -0.10
C TRP A 284 -18.62 -19.42 -0.47
N GLN A 285 -19.55 -20.28 -0.02
CA GLN A 285 -20.99 -20.12 -0.27
C GLN A 285 -21.59 -18.88 0.41
N GLU A 286 -20.94 -18.34 1.45
CA GLU A 286 -21.41 -17.13 2.14
C GLU A 286 -21.16 -15.84 1.33
N ILE A 287 -20.35 -15.94 0.27
CA ILE A 287 -19.90 -14.84 -0.58
C ILE A 287 -19.95 -15.20 -2.08
N GLU A 288 -20.75 -16.18 -2.49
CA GLU A 288 -20.83 -16.63 -3.89
C GLU A 288 -21.22 -15.48 -4.84
N GLU A 289 -21.95 -14.48 -4.34
CA GLU A 289 -22.34 -13.28 -5.09
C GLU A 289 -21.15 -12.40 -5.50
N PHE A 290 -19.95 -12.64 -4.95
CA PHE A 290 -18.72 -11.95 -5.36
C PHE A 290 -18.24 -12.46 -6.72
N GLU A 291 -18.51 -13.72 -7.06
CA GLU A 291 -18.16 -14.29 -8.38
C GLU A 291 -19.02 -13.66 -9.50
N ASP A 292 -20.30 -13.41 -9.23
CA ASP A 292 -21.21 -12.74 -10.18
C ASP A 292 -20.77 -11.30 -10.46
N GLU A 293 -20.30 -10.61 -9.42
CA GLU A 293 -19.71 -9.29 -9.55
C GLU A 293 -18.41 -9.31 -10.35
N GLN A 294 -17.53 -10.29 -10.13
CA GLN A 294 -16.35 -10.48 -10.96
C GLN A 294 -16.72 -10.64 -12.44
N LYS A 295 -17.68 -11.53 -12.76
CA LYS A 295 -18.16 -11.75 -14.13
C LYS A 295 -18.65 -10.44 -14.76
N MET A 296 -19.43 -9.66 -14.02
CA MET A 296 -19.95 -8.37 -14.46
C MET A 296 -18.82 -7.35 -14.71
N LEU A 297 -17.92 -7.15 -13.75
CA LEU A 297 -16.81 -6.19 -13.85
C LEU A 297 -15.85 -6.57 -14.98
N LYS A 298 -15.47 -7.85 -15.10
CA LYS A 298 -14.63 -8.35 -16.19
C LYS A 298 -15.21 -8.02 -17.54
N LYS A 299 -16.49 -8.31 -17.75
CA LYS A 299 -17.19 -8.00 -18.99
C LYS A 299 -17.20 -6.49 -19.23
N TYR A 300 -17.59 -5.70 -18.24
CA TYR A 300 -17.70 -4.25 -18.39
C TYR A 300 -16.37 -3.60 -18.74
N ILE A 301 -15.30 -3.91 -18.00
CA ILE A 301 -13.95 -3.38 -18.23
C ILE A 301 -13.47 -3.73 -19.64
N ASN A 302 -13.60 -4.99 -20.04
CA ASN A 302 -13.15 -5.45 -21.34
C ASN A 302 -13.91 -4.77 -22.50
N GLU A 303 -15.22 -4.58 -22.38
CA GLU A 303 -16.06 -4.02 -23.45
C GLU A 303 -16.05 -2.48 -23.50
N ASN A 304 -15.90 -1.81 -22.35
CA ASN A 304 -16.18 -0.37 -22.25
C ASN A 304 -15.00 0.48 -21.80
N LEU A 305 -13.96 -0.10 -21.18
CA LEU A 305 -12.81 0.64 -20.65
C LEU A 305 -11.52 0.41 -21.45
N TRP A 306 -11.56 -0.48 -22.44
CA TRP A 306 -10.45 -0.73 -23.36
C TRP A 306 -10.57 0.15 -24.61
N ASP A 307 -9.49 0.86 -24.95
CA ASP A 307 -9.36 1.57 -26.21
C ASP A 307 -8.53 0.74 -27.21
N GLU A 308 -9.16 0.35 -28.33
CA GLU A 308 -8.52 -0.48 -29.35
C GLU A 308 -7.39 0.22 -30.12
N LYS A 309 -7.38 1.56 -30.16
CA LYS A 309 -6.38 2.33 -30.91
C LYS A 309 -5.15 2.60 -30.05
N GLU A 310 -5.36 2.96 -28.79
CA GLU A 310 -4.31 3.24 -27.82
C GLU A 310 -3.74 1.97 -27.17
N HIS A 311 -4.41 0.83 -27.36
CA HIS A 311 -4.11 -0.45 -26.72
C HIS A 311 -3.97 -0.33 -25.20
N PHE A 312 -4.88 0.43 -24.59
CA PHE A 312 -4.78 0.80 -23.17
C PHE A 312 -6.16 0.84 -22.50
N LEU A 313 -6.16 0.71 -21.16
CA LEU A 313 -7.36 0.83 -20.33
C LEU A 313 -7.49 2.24 -19.74
N PHE A 314 -8.69 2.80 -19.75
CA PHE A 314 -8.97 4.16 -19.29
C PHE A 314 -10.14 4.22 -18.31
N ASP A 315 -10.20 5.32 -17.54
CA ASP A 315 -11.44 5.68 -16.84
C ASP A 315 -12.50 6.09 -17.86
N GLN A 316 -13.79 6.01 -17.47
CA GLN A 316 -14.90 6.49 -18.29
C GLN A 316 -15.56 7.72 -17.65
N TYR A 317 -15.72 8.79 -18.43
CA TYR A 317 -16.42 9.99 -18.01
C TYR A 317 -17.93 9.79 -17.93
N ALA A 318 -18.61 10.74 -17.28
CA ALA A 318 -20.05 10.68 -17.03
C ALA A 318 -20.91 10.63 -18.31
N ASP A 319 -20.38 11.08 -19.44
CA ASP A 319 -21.04 11.03 -20.76
C ASP A 319 -20.80 9.70 -21.52
N GLY A 320 -20.05 8.77 -20.92
CA GLY A 320 -19.70 7.48 -21.51
C GLY A 320 -18.42 7.49 -22.35
N SER A 321 -17.78 8.64 -22.56
CA SER A 321 -16.51 8.72 -23.27
C SER A 321 -15.34 8.24 -22.40
N LEU A 322 -14.30 7.69 -23.03
CA LEU A 322 -13.06 7.33 -22.33
C LEU A 322 -12.24 8.58 -21.99
N SER A 323 -11.60 8.55 -20.82
CA SER A 323 -10.52 9.47 -20.49
C SER A 323 -9.31 9.25 -21.38
N SER A 324 -8.39 10.23 -21.41
CA SER A 324 -7.15 10.16 -22.18
C SER A 324 -5.90 10.02 -21.30
N THR A 325 -6.08 9.88 -19.98
CA THR A 325 -4.98 9.87 -19.02
C THR A 325 -4.40 8.47 -18.88
N LYS A 326 -3.27 8.18 -19.54
CA LYS A 326 -2.52 6.94 -19.28
C LYS A 326 -1.78 7.05 -17.94
N GLY A 327 -2.15 6.23 -16.97
CA GLY A 327 -1.56 6.24 -15.64
C GLY A 327 -1.37 4.85 -15.06
N ILE A 328 -0.58 4.76 -13.99
CA ILE A 328 -0.22 3.50 -13.34
C ILE A 328 -1.43 2.75 -12.76
N TYR A 329 -2.52 3.47 -12.50
CA TYR A 329 -3.79 2.93 -12.01
C TYR A 329 -4.39 1.86 -12.95
N ALA A 330 -4.13 1.94 -14.26
CA ALA A 330 -4.63 0.95 -15.21
C ALA A 330 -3.95 -0.41 -15.06
N TYR A 331 -2.70 -0.44 -14.56
CA TYR A 331 -1.91 -1.66 -14.45
C TYR A 331 -2.34 -2.58 -13.31
N TRP A 332 -3.31 -2.19 -12.48
CA TRP A 332 -4.06 -3.13 -11.64
C TRP A 332 -4.64 -4.30 -12.46
N ALA A 333 -4.86 -4.11 -13.78
CA ALA A 333 -5.31 -5.15 -14.69
C ALA A 333 -4.33 -6.34 -14.79
N LEU A 334 -3.03 -6.13 -14.53
CA LEU A 334 -2.04 -7.21 -14.52
C LEU A 334 -2.31 -8.25 -13.43
N LEU A 335 -2.97 -7.87 -12.34
CA LEU A 335 -3.36 -8.78 -11.25
C LEU A 335 -4.72 -9.46 -11.49
N THR A 336 -5.24 -9.35 -12.72
CA THR A 336 -6.56 -9.87 -13.10
C THR A 336 -6.50 -10.56 -14.46
N ASP A 337 -7.57 -11.25 -14.83
CA ASP A 337 -7.76 -11.88 -16.13
C ASP A 337 -8.82 -11.15 -16.98
N VAL A 338 -8.98 -9.83 -16.78
CA VAL A 338 -10.01 -9.04 -17.48
C VAL A 338 -9.69 -8.80 -18.97
N LEU A 339 -8.42 -8.88 -19.36
CA LEU A 339 -7.98 -8.77 -20.75
C LEU A 339 -7.70 -10.15 -21.36
N SER A 340 -7.94 -10.30 -22.66
CA SER A 340 -7.43 -11.46 -23.40
C SER A 340 -5.91 -11.43 -23.46
N LYS A 341 -5.27 -12.55 -23.82
CA LYS A 341 -3.81 -12.62 -23.93
C LYS A 341 -3.26 -11.59 -24.93
N GLU A 342 -3.93 -11.42 -26.07
CA GLU A 342 -3.54 -10.48 -27.12
C GLU A 342 -3.62 -9.02 -26.65
N ARG A 343 -4.72 -8.66 -25.98
CA ARG A 343 -4.86 -7.32 -25.39
C ARG A 343 -3.87 -7.09 -24.25
N MET A 344 -3.62 -8.10 -23.41
CA MET A 344 -2.62 -8.03 -22.34
C MET A 344 -1.22 -7.82 -22.92
N ASP A 345 -0.85 -8.51 -24.00
CA ASP A 345 0.44 -8.33 -24.69
C ASP A 345 0.61 -6.89 -25.19
N ALA A 346 -0.42 -6.35 -25.85
CA ALA A 346 -0.40 -4.96 -26.33
C ALA A 346 -0.36 -3.94 -25.18
N PHE A 347 -1.10 -4.19 -24.10
CA PHE A 347 -1.14 -3.36 -22.90
C PHE A 347 0.21 -3.32 -22.17
N VAL A 348 0.86 -4.48 -22.05
CA VAL A 348 2.18 -4.63 -21.43
C VAL A 348 3.27 -3.97 -22.28
N ALA A 349 3.17 -4.02 -23.62
CA ALA A 349 4.14 -3.36 -24.50
C ALA A 349 4.25 -1.85 -24.25
N GLU A 350 3.19 -1.21 -23.76
CA GLU A 350 3.20 0.22 -23.42
C GLU A 350 4.16 0.54 -22.25
N LEU A 351 4.50 -0.43 -21.38
CA LEU A 351 5.51 -0.23 -20.33
C LEU A 351 6.91 0.01 -20.89
N ASP A 352 7.21 -0.47 -22.10
CA ASP A 352 8.50 -0.28 -22.78
C ASP A 352 8.53 0.95 -23.70
N ASN A 353 7.41 1.65 -23.85
CA ASN A 353 7.33 2.86 -24.65
C ASN A 353 8.05 4.04 -23.96
N LYS A 354 9.08 4.57 -24.64
CA LYS A 354 9.93 5.66 -24.15
C LYS A 354 9.21 7.00 -24.01
N GLU A 355 8.15 7.21 -24.78
CA GLU A 355 7.36 8.44 -24.71
C GLU A 355 6.37 8.42 -23.53
N THR A 356 6.16 7.27 -22.88
CA THR A 356 5.21 7.11 -21.77
C THR A 356 5.88 6.60 -20.50
N PHE A 357 6.05 5.29 -20.34
CA PHE A 357 6.41 4.67 -19.06
C PHE A 357 7.87 4.21 -18.96
N ASN A 358 8.56 4.04 -20.10
CA ASN A 358 9.97 3.64 -20.11
C ASN A 358 10.90 4.84 -19.92
N ARG A 359 10.93 5.32 -18.67
CA ARG A 359 11.71 6.47 -18.20
C ARG A 359 12.98 6.03 -17.47
N LEU A 360 13.80 6.98 -17.03
CA LEU A 360 15.04 6.68 -16.30
C LEU A 360 14.78 5.83 -15.06
N HIS A 361 13.77 6.21 -14.27
CA HIS A 361 13.23 5.42 -13.17
C HIS A 361 11.82 4.95 -13.53
N ARG A 362 11.69 3.64 -13.80
CA ARG A 362 10.42 2.98 -14.15
C ARG A 362 9.73 2.49 -12.88
N VAL A 363 8.41 2.48 -12.78
CA VAL A 363 7.41 3.01 -13.72
C VAL A 363 6.84 4.30 -13.13
N PRO A 364 6.83 5.43 -13.86
CA PRO A 364 6.22 6.66 -13.35
C PRO A 364 4.71 6.49 -13.19
N SER A 365 4.12 7.22 -12.23
CA SER A 365 2.68 7.15 -11.98
C SER A 365 1.82 7.63 -13.15
N LEU A 366 2.36 8.49 -14.01
CA LEU A 366 1.69 9.15 -15.11
C LEU A 366 2.58 9.04 -16.36
N ALA A 367 2.00 8.75 -17.52
CA ALA A 367 2.74 8.70 -18.78
C ALA A 367 3.47 10.02 -19.06
N ALA A 368 4.72 9.95 -19.49
CA ALA A 368 5.60 11.12 -19.68
C ALA A 368 5.12 12.10 -20.77
N ASN A 369 4.39 11.61 -21.77
CA ASN A 369 3.78 12.45 -22.80
C ASN A 369 2.55 13.24 -22.31
N HIS A 370 2.07 13.02 -21.09
CA HIS A 370 0.94 13.77 -20.56
C HIS A 370 1.34 15.22 -20.21
N PRO A 371 0.58 16.28 -20.57
CA PRO A 371 0.98 17.67 -20.35
C PRO A 371 1.24 18.08 -18.88
N LYS A 372 0.63 17.36 -17.94
CA LYS A 372 0.84 17.56 -16.49
C LYS A 372 1.98 16.74 -15.90
N TYR A 373 2.65 15.89 -16.68
CA TYR A 373 3.82 15.16 -16.23
C TYR A 373 4.90 16.12 -15.70
N LYS A 374 5.60 15.69 -14.66
CA LYS A 374 6.72 16.41 -14.06
C LYS A 374 7.92 15.48 -13.91
N ASP A 375 9.05 15.96 -14.41
CA ASP A 375 10.36 15.31 -14.36
C ASP A 375 10.83 15.00 -12.93
N ASN A 376 10.52 15.89 -12.00
CA ASN A 376 10.76 15.73 -10.55
C ASN A 376 9.64 14.95 -9.83
N GLY A 377 8.74 14.33 -10.59
CA GLY A 377 7.65 13.47 -10.13
C GLY A 377 6.41 14.19 -9.63
N ARG A 378 6.56 15.29 -8.88
CA ARG A 378 5.49 16.09 -8.25
C ARG A 378 4.29 15.21 -7.80
N TYR A 379 4.57 14.28 -6.90
CA TYR A 379 3.60 13.32 -6.36
C TYR A 379 3.09 12.35 -7.46
N TRP A 380 1.78 12.21 -7.71
CA TRP A 380 1.22 11.32 -8.72
C TRP A 380 1.22 11.90 -10.15
N GLN A 381 1.96 12.98 -10.39
CA GLN A 381 2.16 13.59 -11.72
C GLN A 381 3.45 13.12 -12.42
N GLY A 382 3.95 11.94 -12.04
CA GLY A 382 5.17 11.36 -12.60
C GLY A 382 5.99 10.59 -11.58
N GLY A 383 5.78 10.82 -10.28
CA GLY A 383 6.54 10.14 -9.21
C GLY A 383 6.52 8.63 -9.35
N VAL A 384 7.63 8.00 -8.98
CA VAL A 384 7.79 6.54 -8.95
C VAL A 384 7.55 6.05 -7.52
N TRP A 385 6.50 5.26 -7.34
CA TRP A 385 6.01 4.84 -6.03
C TRP A 385 6.34 3.37 -5.78
N PRO A 386 7.08 3.03 -4.71
CA PRO A 386 7.43 1.63 -4.41
C PRO A 386 6.23 0.68 -4.35
N GLY A 387 5.11 1.10 -3.76
CA GLY A 387 3.87 0.30 -3.72
C GLY A 387 3.29 0.02 -5.12
N ALA A 388 3.18 1.05 -5.95
CA ALA A 388 2.64 0.90 -7.30
C ALA A 388 3.58 0.07 -8.21
N ASN A 389 4.89 0.24 -8.08
CA ASN A 389 5.86 -0.60 -8.78
C ASN A 389 5.80 -2.07 -8.31
N TYR A 390 5.63 -2.32 -7.01
CA TYR A 390 5.43 -3.67 -6.49
C TYR A 390 4.19 -4.33 -7.11
N MET A 391 3.08 -3.59 -7.25
CA MET A 391 1.88 -4.04 -7.96
C MET A 391 2.19 -4.39 -9.42
N VAL A 392 2.86 -3.52 -10.18
CA VAL A 392 3.18 -3.76 -11.60
C VAL A 392 4.08 -4.98 -11.76
N ILE A 393 5.18 -5.05 -10.99
CA ILE A 393 6.16 -6.14 -11.08
C ILE A 393 5.51 -7.47 -10.70
N THR A 394 4.70 -7.50 -9.64
CA THR A 394 3.98 -8.71 -9.22
C THR A 394 2.99 -9.16 -10.28
N GLY A 395 2.22 -8.25 -10.85
CA GLY A 395 1.27 -8.57 -11.93
C GLY A 395 1.97 -9.09 -13.19
N LEU A 396 3.08 -8.47 -13.62
CA LEU A 396 3.87 -8.97 -14.75
C LEU A 396 4.38 -10.40 -14.51
N LEU A 397 4.84 -10.71 -13.29
CA LEU A 397 5.26 -12.05 -12.92
C LEU A 397 4.12 -13.06 -12.99
N GLN A 398 2.94 -12.71 -12.45
CA GLN A 398 1.76 -13.57 -12.47
C GLN A 398 1.25 -13.86 -13.89
N GLN A 399 1.37 -12.89 -14.79
CA GLN A 399 1.00 -13.04 -16.20
C GLN A 399 2.10 -13.71 -17.05
N GLY A 400 3.25 -14.05 -16.47
CA GLY A 400 4.34 -14.75 -17.14
C GLY A 400 5.34 -13.85 -17.88
N TYR A 401 5.24 -12.52 -17.79
CA TYR A 401 6.19 -11.56 -18.37
C TYR A 401 7.48 -11.43 -17.52
N ARG A 402 8.10 -12.58 -17.19
CA ARG A 402 9.21 -12.68 -16.22
C ARG A 402 10.40 -11.80 -16.54
N LYS A 403 10.79 -11.75 -17.82
CA LYS A 403 11.92 -10.92 -18.28
C LYS A 403 11.66 -9.43 -18.02
N LEU A 404 10.51 -8.92 -18.47
CA LEU A 404 10.16 -7.50 -18.29
C LEU A 404 9.98 -7.16 -16.81
N ALA A 405 9.38 -8.06 -16.02
CA ALA A 405 9.26 -7.89 -14.58
C ALA A 405 10.63 -7.71 -13.91
N TYR A 406 11.61 -8.55 -14.26
CA TYR A 406 12.97 -8.44 -13.75
C TYR A 406 13.67 -7.16 -14.21
N GLU A 407 13.50 -6.75 -15.47
CA GLU A 407 14.09 -5.51 -16.00
C GLU A 407 13.55 -4.27 -15.27
N ILE A 408 12.23 -4.19 -15.05
CA ILE A 408 11.61 -3.09 -14.29
C ILE A 408 12.03 -3.14 -12.82
N ALA A 409 12.03 -4.33 -12.20
CA ALA A 409 12.48 -4.50 -10.81
C ALA A 409 13.92 -4.04 -10.63
N ARG A 410 14.82 -4.47 -11.52
CA ARG A 410 16.23 -4.08 -11.47
C ARG A 410 16.40 -2.58 -11.67
N ASN A 411 15.70 -1.98 -12.64
CA ASN A 411 15.72 -0.54 -12.85
C ASN A 411 15.23 0.22 -11.60
N HIS A 412 14.10 -0.19 -11.01
CA HIS A 412 13.55 0.46 -9.83
C HIS A 412 14.52 0.34 -8.63
N TYR A 413 15.03 -0.87 -8.39
CA TYR A 413 15.96 -1.17 -7.31
C TYR A 413 17.26 -0.36 -7.43
N ASP A 414 17.85 -0.28 -8.63
CA ASP A 414 19.10 0.44 -8.87
C ASP A 414 18.93 1.95 -8.67
N ASN A 415 17.81 2.53 -9.09
CA ASN A 415 17.53 3.94 -8.85
C ASN A 415 17.33 4.22 -7.35
N VAL A 416 16.58 3.38 -6.63
CA VAL A 416 16.44 3.50 -5.17
C VAL A 416 17.79 3.38 -4.47
N LEU A 417 18.65 2.45 -4.89
CA LEU A 417 20.00 2.28 -4.35
C LEU A 417 20.88 3.52 -4.59
N LYS A 418 20.77 4.17 -5.75
CA LYS A 418 21.52 5.41 -6.03
C LYS A 418 21.04 6.56 -5.15
N VAL A 419 19.72 6.74 -4.99
CA VAL A 419 19.18 7.73 -4.05
C VAL A 419 19.61 7.43 -2.61
N TYR A 420 19.61 6.16 -2.21
CA TYR A 420 20.11 5.73 -0.90
C TYR A 420 21.60 6.07 -0.72
N LYS A 421 22.46 5.77 -1.70
CA LYS A 421 23.88 6.11 -1.67
C LYS A 421 24.12 7.62 -1.53
N ASN A 422 23.27 8.43 -2.16
CA ASN A 422 23.39 9.90 -2.14
C ASN A 422 22.82 10.54 -0.87
N THR A 423 21.78 9.96 -0.28
CA THR A 423 21.00 10.59 0.81
C THR A 423 21.10 9.88 2.17
N GLY A 424 21.52 8.61 2.18
CA GLY A 424 21.62 7.77 3.37
C GLY A 424 20.27 7.30 3.94
N THR A 425 19.16 7.50 3.22
CA THR A 425 17.81 7.14 3.70
C THR A 425 16.84 6.80 2.55
N PHE A 426 15.61 6.43 2.92
CA PHE A 426 14.51 6.10 2.02
C PHE A 426 13.47 7.21 1.97
N TRP A 427 12.74 7.25 0.86
CA TRP A 427 11.79 8.30 0.55
C TRP A 427 10.43 7.74 0.16
N GLU A 428 9.39 8.52 0.40
CA GLU A 428 8.00 8.19 0.09
C GLU A 428 7.82 7.80 -1.40
N TYR A 429 8.43 8.56 -2.30
CA TYR A 429 8.49 8.30 -3.74
C TYR A 429 9.71 8.98 -4.37
N TYR A 430 10.00 8.65 -5.63
CA TYR A 430 11.23 9.02 -6.33
C TYR A 430 10.94 9.80 -7.62
N ALA A 431 11.91 10.60 -8.07
CA ALA A 431 11.80 11.33 -9.34
C ALA A 431 11.94 10.37 -10.53
N PRO A 432 11.09 10.46 -11.57
CA PRO A 432 11.15 9.55 -12.71
C PRO A 432 12.28 9.86 -13.71
N GLU A 433 12.77 11.09 -13.75
CA GLU A 433 13.81 11.53 -14.71
C GLU A 433 15.19 11.75 -14.08
N HIS A 434 15.28 11.64 -12.74
CA HIS A 434 16.49 11.93 -11.98
C HIS A 434 16.70 10.90 -10.87
N GLU A 435 17.95 10.62 -10.54
CA GLU A 435 18.35 9.74 -9.43
C GLU A 435 18.23 10.50 -8.09
N GLU A 436 17.03 11.02 -7.82
CA GLU A 436 16.70 11.90 -6.71
C GLU A 436 15.38 11.48 -6.04
N PRO A 437 15.16 11.88 -4.77
CA PRO A 437 13.83 11.82 -4.19
C PRO A 437 12.82 12.60 -5.03
N GLY A 438 11.56 12.18 -4.99
CA GLY A 438 10.50 12.97 -5.59
C GLY A 438 10.38 14.34 -4.96
N PHE A 439 9.90 15.33 -5.71
CA PHE A 439 9.76 16.70 -5.22
C PHE A 439 8.86 16.74 -3.96
N MET A 440 9.39 17.21 -2.83
CA MET A 440 8.72 17.22 -1.51
C MET A 440 8.38 15.83 -0.94
N ALA A 441 9.00 14.76 -1.44
CA ALA A 441 8.88 13.44 -0.82
C ALA A 441 9.42 13.47 0.62
N ARG A 442 8.83 12.67 1.50
CA ARG A 442 9.28 12.60 2.90
C ARG A 442 10.54 11.75 3.06
N PRO A 443 11.58 12.23 3.78
CA PRO A 443 12.77 11.44 4.11
C PRO A 443 12.50 10.49 5.28
N ASN A 444 13.37 9.50 5.48
CA ASN A 444 13.26 8.48 6.53
C ASN A 444 11.92 7.72 6.47
N PHE A 445 11.33 7.67 5.28
CA PHE A 445 10.08 6.98 5.04
C PHE A 445 10.40 5.53 4.68
N VAL A 446 10.51 4.67 5.69
CA VAL A 446 10.48 3.23 5.41
C VAL A 446 9.11 2.83 4.93
N GLY A 447 8.00 3.21 5.58
CA GLY A 447 6.61 3.01 5.10
C GLY A 447 6.45 1.89 4.06
N TRP A 448 5.85 2.16 2.89
CA TRP A 448 5.97 1.23 1.75
C TRP A 448 7.36 1.28 1.06
N GLY A 449 8.20 2.26 1.37
CA GLY A 449 9.55 2.42 0.82
C GLY A 449 10.46 1.20 1.07
N GLY A 450 10.19 0.43 2.13
CA GLY A 450 10.85 -0.84 2.46
C GLY A 450 10.60 -1.95 1.44
N LEU A 451 9.60 -1.80 0.56
CA LEU A 451 9.34 -2.74 -0.53
C LEU A 451 10.55 -2.91 -1.44
N ALA A 452 11.21 -1.82 -1.85
CA ALA A 452 12.36 -1.91 -2.75
C ALA A 452 13.57 -2.64 -2.11
N PRO A 453 14.08 -2.23 -0.94
CA PRO A 453 15.27 -2.85 -0.35
C PRO A 453 15.04 -4.23 0.25
N ILE A 454 13.82 -4.59 0.68
CA ILE A 454 13.55 -5.87 1.35
C ILE A 454 12.84 -6.84 0.40
N SER A 455 11.57 -6.60 0.08
CA SER A 455 10.79 -7.46 -0.82
C SER A 455 11.37 -7.50 -2.23
N GLY A 456 11.82 -6.37 -2.76
CA GLY A 456 12.46 -6.26 -4.07
C GLY A 456 13.73 -7.09 -4.13
N LEU A 457 14.59 -7.00 -3.11
CA LEU A 457 15.80 -7.83 -3.03
C LEU A 457 15.45 -9.33 -3.00
N ILE A 458 14.56 -9.74 -2.10
CA ILE A 458 14.23 -11.16 -1.88
C ILE A 458 13.45 -11.74 -3.06
N GLU A 459 12.34 -11.11 -3.44
CA GLU A 459 11.35 -11.69 -4.35
C GLU A 459 11.67 -11.43 -5.83
N GLN A 460 12.33 -10.32 -6.13
CA GLN A 460 12.49 -9.82 -7.50
C GLN A 460 13.94 -9.92 -7.99
N ILE A 461 14.91 -9.53 -7.16
CA ILE A 461 16.34 -9.58 -7.51
C ILE A 461 16.92 -10.97 -7.29
N PHE A 462 16.74 -11.55 -6.10
CA PHE A 462 17.12 -12.94 -5.81
C PHE A 462 16.09 -13.95 -6.35
N GLY A 463 14.88 -13.49 -6.68
CA GLY A 463 13.85 -14.31 -7.32
C GLY A 463 13.24 -15.37 -6.39
N ILE A 464 13.30 -15.17 -5.07
CA ILE A 464 12.88 -16.15 -4.05
C ILE A 464 11.44 -15.90 -3.65
N ARG A 465 10.56 -16.87 -3.90
CA ARG A 465 9.12 -16.79 -3.58
C ARG A 465 8.63 -18.12 -3.07
N SER A 466 7.84 -18.14 -2.00
CA SER A 466 7.30 -19.38 -1.42
C SER A 466 5.78 -19.40 -1.37
N ASN A 467 5.24 -20.62 -1.46
CA ASN A 467 3.85 -20.95 -1.18
C ASN A 467 3.84 -22.22 -0.31
N VAL A 468 3.63 -22.04 0.99
CA VAL A 468 3.63 -23.10 2.00
C VAL A 468 2.46 -24.05 1.84
N TYR A 469 1.30 -23.53 1.43
CA TYR A 469 0.12 -24.35 1.18
C TYR A 469 0.39 -25.40 0.09
N GLU A 470 1.08 -25.00 -0.99
CA GLU A 470 1.54 -25.91 -2.05
C GLU A 470 2.86 -26.62 -1.72
N LYS A 471 3.50 -26.29 -0.59
CA LYS A 471 4.85 -26.71 -0.20
C LYS A 471 5.91 -26.40 -1.26
N LYS A 472 5.77 -25.28 -1.97
CA LYS A 472 6.66 -24.86 -3.05
C LYS A 472 7.53 -23.69 -2.69
N LEU A 473 8.79 -23.76 -3.09
CA LEU A 473 9.75 -22.65 -3.10
C LEU A 473 10.24 -22.45 -4.53
N THR A 474 10.13 -21.23 -5.04
CA THR A 474 10.63 -20.86 -6.35
C THR A 474 11.88 -20.00 -6.20
N VAL A 475 12.91 -20.29 -7.00
CA VAL A 475 14.12 -19.46 -7.15
C VAL A 475 14.29 -19.13 -8.63
N ASP A 476 13.97 -17.90 -9.00
CA ASP A 476 14.04 -17.37 -10.37
C ASP A 476 15.38 -16.68 -10.63
N VAL A 477 16.35 -17.45 -11.13
CA VAL A 477 17.76 -17.06 -11.21
C VAL A 477 18.02 -16.21 -12.45
N ASN A 478 18.10 -14.90 -12.24
CA ASN A 478 18.47 -13.93 -13.27
C ASN A 478 19.93 -13.47 -13.17
N LEU A 479 20.48 -13.42 -11.96
CA LEU A 479 21.86 -13.00 -11.68
C LEU A 479 22.91 -14.02 -12.14
N THR A 480 24.15 -13.56 -12.32
CA THR A 480 25.31 -14.42 -12.60
C THR A 480 26.28 -14.50 -11.43
N GLU A 481 26.28 -13.51 -10.56
CA GLU A 481 27.06 -13.50 -9.32
C GLU A 481 26.55 -14.55 -8.33
N ALA A 482 27.40 -14.91 -7.36
CA ALA A 482 26.97 -15.70 -6.21
C ALA A 482 26.15 -14.84 -5.25
N TYR A 483 25.01 -15.37 -4.81
CA TYR A 483 24.14 -14.75 -3.83
C TYR A 483 23.42 -15.81 -2.99
N GLY A 484 22.76 -15.40 -1.93
CA GLY A 484 21.96 -16.29 -1.12
C GLY A 484 21.21 -15.56 -0.02
N ILE A 485 20.37 -16.30 0.69
CA ILE A 485 19.67 -15.82 1.87
C ILE A 485 19.67 -16.94 2.90
N ASP A 486 20.08 -16.62 4.12
CA ASP A 486 19.93 -17.50 5.27
C ASP A 486 18.68 -17.13 6.07
N ARG A 487 18.14 -18.07 6.85
CA ARG A 487 16.95 -17.88 7.70
C ARG A 487 15.72 -17.36 6.97
N TYR A 488 15.51 -17.76 5.71
CA TYR A 488 14.28 -17.46 4.99
C TYR A 488 13.10 -18.21 5.63
N PRO A 489 12.02 -17.53 6.06
CA PRO A 489 10.88 -18.21 6.66
C PRO A 489 10.14 -19.07 5.62
N PHE A 490 9.75 -20.28 6.00
CA PHE A 490 8.89 -21.14 5.20
C PHE A 490 7.88 -21.82 6.13
N GLY A 491 6.71 -21.20 6.26
CA GLY A 491 5.75 -21.54 7.31
C GLY A 491 6.06 -20.78 8.60
N LEU A 492 5.26 -21.03 9.64
CA LEU A 492 5.44 -20.41 10.96
C LEU A 492 6.78 -20.79 11.60
N ASP A 493 7.16 -22.08 11.49
CA ASP A 493 8.33 -22.62 12.20
C ASP A 493 9.53 -22.90 11.30
N GLY A 494 9.28 -23.18 10.01
CA GLY A 494 10.32 -23.64 9.07
C GLY A 494 11.27 -22.54 8.62
N LEU A 495 12.53 -22.91 8.40
CA LEU A 495 13.59 -22.06 7.89
C LEU A 495 14.31 -22.73 6.72
N VAL A 496 14.63 -21.91 5.73
CA VAL A 496 15.39 -22.30 4.55
C VAL A 496 16.59 -21.38 4.37
N ALA A 497 17.75 -21.95 4.11
CA ALA A 497 18.92 -21.25 3.61
C ALA A 497 19.11 -21.61 2.13
N ILE A 498 19.27 -20.59 1.29
CA ILE A 498 19.37 -20.73 -0.18
C ILE A 498 20.67 -20.07 -0.60
N LYS A 499 21.50 -20.77 -1.37
CA LYS A 499 22.72 -20.23 -1.97
C LYS A 499 22.77 -20.59 -3.44
N VAL A 500 22.91 -19.58 -4.29
CA VAL A 500 23.10 -19.75 -5.73
C VAL A 500 24.57 -19.49 -6.04
N LYS A 501 25.24 -20.47 -6.64
CA LYS A 501 26.65 -20.32 -7.03
C LYS A 501 26.79 -19.38 -8.21
N ALA A 502 27.94 -18.71 -8.29
CA ALA A 502 28.31 -17.92 -9.45
C ALA A 502 28.31 -18.79 -10.72
N ARG A 503 27.90 -18.19 -11.83
CA ARG A 503 27.82 -18.82 -13.15
C ARG A 503 28.42 -17.89 -14.21
N SER A 504 28.95 -18.47 -15.28
CA SER A 504 29.65 -17.74 -16.34
C SER A 504 28.70 -16.98 -17.28
N SER A 505 27.43 -17.35 -17.33
CA SER A 505 26.41 -16.67 -18.13
C SER A 505 25.01 -16.89 -17.56
N ALA A 506 24.06 -16.03 -17.97
CA ALA A 506 22.64 -16.18 -17.62
C ALA A 506 21.98 -17.46 -18.19
N THR A 507 22.59 -18.06 -19.23
CA THR A 507 22.09 -19.28 -19.88
C THR A 507 22.62 -20.57 -19.25
N GLN A 508 23.70 -20.48 -18.47
CA GLN A 508 24.23 -21.61 -17.72
C GLN A 508 23.21 -22.04 -16.65
N GLU A 509 22.99 -23.36 -16.54
CA GLU A 509 22.17 -23.94 -15.49
C GLU A 509 22.72 -23.52 -14.11
N PRO A 510 21.90 -22.88 -13.27
CA PRO A 510 22.30 -22.47 -11.94
C PRO A 510 22.46 -23.70 -11.03
N GLN A 511 23.45 -23.64 -10.14
CA GLN A 511 23.55 -24.60 -9.03
C GLN A 511 23.01 -23.95 -7.76
N VAL A 512 21.97 -24.54 -7.19
CA VAL A 512 21.32 -24.02 -5.98
C VAL A 512 21.58 -24.99 -4.83
N GLU A 513 22.35 -24.55 -3.84
CA GLU A 513 22.48 -25.24 -2.55
C GLU A 513 21.35 -24.77 -1.64
N ILE A 514 20.55 -25.69 -1.15
CA ILE A 514 19.43 -25.44 -0.26
C ILE A 514 19.61 -26.25 1.02
N THR A 515 19.48 -25.58 2.16
CA THR A 515 19.39 -26.23 3.48
C THR A 515 18.03 -25.90 4.06
N SER A 516 17.22 -26.91 4.34
CA SER A 516 15.86 -26.73 4.87
C SER A 516 15.67 -27.60 6.11
N ASP A 517 14.90 -27.14 7.10
CA ASP A 517 14.44 -27.98 8.22
C ASP A 517 13.08 -28.65 7.94
N VAL A 518 12.39 -28.20 6.89
CA VAL A 518 11.10 -28.71 6.43
C VAL A 518 11.18 -29.28 5.01
N PRO A 519 10.36 -30.29 4.65
CA PRO A 519 10.29 -30.77 3.29
C PRO A 519 9.58 -29.78 2.38
N LEU A 520 10.11 -29.56 1.17
CA LEU A 520 9.51 -28.68 0.16
C LEU A 520 9.84 -29.15 -1.26
N GLU A 521 9.07 -28.67 -2.23
CA GLU A 521 9.39 -28.74 -3.65
C GLU A 521 10.09 -27.46 -4.08
N LEU A 522 11.35 -27.56 -4.52
CA LEU A 522 12.12 -26.46 -5.07
C LEU A 522 11.90 -26.41 -6.58
N THR A 523 11.48 -25.26 -7.10
CA THR A 523 11.47 -24.95 -8.53
C THR A 523 12.52 -23.88 -8.83
N VAL A 524 13.54 -24.24 -9.61
CA VAL A 524 14.58 -23.32 -10.08
C VAL A 524 14.26 -22.93 -11.52
N LEU A 525 14.19 -21.62 -11.79
CA LEU A 525 13.92 -21.07 -13.12
C LEU A 525 15.12 -20.27 -13.61
N TRP A 526 15.45 -20.35 -14.91
CA TRP A 526 16.48 -19.51 -15.53
C TRP A 526 16.23 -19.36 -17.04
N GLY A 527 16.06 -18.12 -17.50
CA GLY A 527 15.49 -17.88 -18.83
C GLY A 527 14.17 -18.65 -18.99
N ASP A 528 14.01 -19.36 -20.11
CA ASP A 528 12.84 -20.18 -20.42
C ASP A 528 12.92 -21.62 -19.87
N LYS A 529 13.96 -21.93 -19.08
CA LYS A 529 14.20 -23.26 -18.52
C LYS A 529 13.73 -23.35 -17.07
N GLN A 530 13.38 -24.56 -16.66
CA GLN A 530 13.02 -24.88 -15.28
C GLN A 530 13.55 -26.24 -14.85
N LYS A 531 13.77 -26.40 -13.55
CA LYS A 531 14.11 -27.66 -12.91
C LYS A 531 13.42 -27.74 -11.56
N THR A 532 12.81 -28.88 -11.28
CA THR A 532 12.10 -29.13 -10.02
C THR A 532 12.77 -30.26 -9.25
N ALA A 533 12.88 -30.11 -7.93
CA ALA A 533 13.44 -31.12 -7.04
C ALA A 533 12.69 -31.16 -5.70
N ASN A 534 12.49 -32.37 -5.18
CA ASN A 534 11.99 -32.55 -3.81
C ASN A 534 13.15 -32.42 -2.83
N VAL A 535 13.07 -31.44 -1.95
CA VAL A 535 14.07 -31.13 -0.93
C VAL A 535 13.61 -31.74 0.39
N LYS A 536 14.39 -32.68 0.91
CA LYS A 536 14.22 -33.21 2.27
C LYS A 536 14.89 -32.31 3.31
N PRO A 537 14.54 -32.41 4.61
CA PRO A 537 15.31 -31.74 5.66
C PRO A 537 16.81 -32.08 5.58
N GLY A 538 17.66 -31.05 5.73
CA GLY A 538 19.10 -31.10 5.51
C GLY A 538 19.55 -30.31 4.28
N THR A 539 20.81 -30.48 3.88
CA THR A 539 21.43 -29.76 2.75
C THR A 539 21.43 -30.59 1.48
N GLN A 540 20.97 -30.00 0.37
CA GLN A 540 20.98 -30.58 -0.98
C GLN A 540 21.48 -29.56 -2.00
N THR A 541 22.12 -30.03 -3.08
CA THR A 541 22.43 -29.22 -4.26
C THR A 541 21.56 -29.67 -5.42
N VAL A 542 20.84 -28.71 -6.01
CA VAL A 542 19.94 -28.90 -7.15
C VAL A 542 20.52 -28.25 -8.39
#